data_AF-R4XD34-F1
#
_entry.id   AF-R4XD34-F1
#
_cell.length_a   1.000
_cell.length_b   1.000
_cell.length_c   1.000
_cell.angle_alpha   90.00
_cell.angle_beta   90.00
_cell.angle_gamma   90.00
#
_symmetry.space_group_name_H-M   'P 1'
#
loop_
_entity.id
_entity.type
_entity.pdbx_description
1 polymer ?
#
loop_
_entity_poly.entity_id
_entity_poly.type
_entity_poly.pdbx_seq_one_letter_code
_entity_poly.pdbx_strand_id
1 'polypeptide(L)'
;MARIILFGYPTSPYFQKIILVLNFLRLPYSTCAQPRMLPRPDLASLGITYRRIPIASIDGHVYADTSLIIARLCGEAGVSNDNVTEAMGAALFPYCAMLIPYELIADPAFLRDRSALTGRPWTEESVVRQRGFALAQFRGYLATLTGLLEVGGGTVRRGGRVTMADLHLAFVVQWVLFGHRGTGQDVSPDSHPVIYAWLKRVQSAVATQQKPGKVSFADVREELVRPSKRALEHDERDPSQLKVGAKVAVTPTDTGKSHPQVGELLAINDSEVCLKTSGGVTISFPRINYVVGPVSQIRAVRMQVA
;
A
#
# COMPACT_ATOMS: atom_id res chain seq x y z
N MET A 1 20.74 11.93 -4.54
CA MET A 1 19.31 11.55 -4.48
C MET A 1 19.24 10.08 -4.16
N ALA A 2 18.29 9.67 -3.32
CA ALA A 2 18.13 8.28 -2.92
C ALA A 2 17.78 7.39 -4.13
N ARG A 3 18.30 6.17 -4.15
CA ARG A 3 17.98 5.16 -5.16
C ARG A 3 16.70 4.44 -4.75
N ILE A 4 15.62 4.70 -5.48
CA ILE A 4 14.28 4.15 -5.19
C ILE A 4 13.94 3.04 -6.20
N ILE A 5 13.60 1.85 -5.70
CA ILE A 5 13.14 0.72 -6.50
C ILE A 5 11.79 0.23 -5.98
N LEU A 6 10.75 0.32 -6.80
CA LEU A 6 9.40 -0.13 -6.47
C LEU A 6 9.16 -1.55 -7.01
N PHE A 7 8.84 -2.49 -6.12
CA PHE A 7 8.56 -3.88 -6.48
C PHE A 7 7.05 -4.07 -6.57
N GLY A 8 6.55 -4.58 -7.69
CA GLY A 8 5.12 -4.80 -7.88
C GLY A 8 4.69 -4.92 -9.33
N TYR A 9 3.42 -4.63 -9.60
CA TYR A 9 2.84 -4.75 -10.92
C TYR A 9 1.92 -3.57 -11.25
N PRO A 10 1.87 -3.13 -12.53
CA PRO A 10 1.19 -1.87 -12.90
C PRO A 10 -0.30 -1.80 -12.56
N THR A 11 -1.03 -2.92 -12.56
CA THR A 11 -2.48 -2.92 -12.30
C THR A 11 -2.83 -2.94 -10.80
N SER A 12 -1.85 -2.96 -9.89
CA SER A 12 -2.13 -2.86 -8.45
C SER A 12 -2.51 -1.42 -8.08
N PRO A 13 -3.65 -1.19 -7.41
CA PRO A 13 -4.03 0.15 -6.96
C PRO A 13 -3.01 0.75 -5.98
N TYR A 14 -2.47 -0.05 -5.07
CA TYR A 14 -1.45 0.41 -4.12
C TYR A 14 -0.10 0.65 -4.79
N PHE A 15 0.24 -0.06 -5.87
CA PHE A 15 1.43 0.24 -6.68
C PHE A 15 1.27 1.59 -7.39
N GLN A 16 0.09 1.83 -7.96
CA GLN A 16 -0.26 3.13 -8.55
C GLN A 16 -0.31 4.26 -7.53
N LYS A 17 -0.73 4.00 -6.27
CA LYS A 17 -0.64 4.96 -5.16
C LYS A 17 0.80 5.46 -4.98
N ILE A 18 1.78 4.57 -4.94
CA ILE A 18 3.19 4.96 -4.78
C ILE A 18 3.70 5.70 -6.02
N ILE A 19 3.32 5.28 -7.23
CA ILE A 19 3.67 6.01 -8.46
C ILE A 19 3.13 7.44 -8.44
N LEU A 20 1.87 7.65 -8.04
CA LEU A 20 1.31 9.00 -7.90
C LEU A 20 2.15 9.86 -6.96
N VAL A 21 2.55 9.32 -5.81
CA VAL A 21 3.38 10.02 -4.82
C VAL A 21 4.77 10.33 -5.38
N LEU A 22 5.45 9.37 -6.00
CA LEU A 22 6.77 9.58 -6.59
C LEU A 22 6.74 10.66 -7.68
N ASN A 23 5.70 10.66 -8.52
CA ASN A 23 5.52 11.66 -9.56
C ASN A 23 5.20 13.05 -9.00
N PHE A 24 4.38 13.12 -7.95
CA PHE A 24 4.09 14.37 -7.26
C PHE A 24 5.35 14.97 -6.61
N LEU A 25 6.12 14.15 -5.92
CA LEU A 25 7.37 14.54 -5.26
C LEU A 25 8.55 14.73 -6.22
N ARG A 26 8.37 14.44 -7.51
CA ARG A 26 9.42 14.55 -8.55
C ARG A 26 10.66 13.69 -8.23
N LEU A 27 10.45 12.53 -7.61
CA LEU A 27 11.52 11.62 -7.23
C LEU A 27 11.80 10.62 -8.36
N PRO A 28 13.04 10.51 -8.87
CA PRO A 28 13.42 9.48 -9.82
C PRO A 28 13.32 8.09 -9.19
N TYR A 29 12.79 7.12 -9.92
CA TYR A 29 12.61 5.76 -9.43
C TYR A 29 12.73 4.72 -10.55
N SER A 30 13.02 3.49 -10.15
CA SER A 30 12.95 2.30 -10.98
C SER A 30 11.85 1.36 -10.52
N THR A 31 11.35 0.51 -11.40
CA THR A 31 10.39 -0.55 -11.07
C THR A 31 11.00 -1.92 -11.31
N CYS A 32 10.77 -2.84 -10.38
CA CYS A 32 11.07 -4.26 -10.51
C CYS A 32 9.74 -5.04 -10.56
N ALA A 33 9.47 -5.74 -11.66
CA ALA A 33 8.21 -6.44 -11.85
C ALA A 33 8.07 -7.61 -10.86
N GLN A 34 6.89 -7.80 -10.29
CA GLN A 34 6.57 -8.91 -9.41
C GLN A 34 5.22 -9.55 -9.78
N PRO A 35 5.05 -10.86 -9.59
CA PRO A 35 3.78 -11.53 -9.83
C PRO A 35 2.60 -10.92 -9.04
N ARG A 36 1.44 -10.82 -9.71
CA ARG A 36 0.17 -10.32 -9.13
C ARG A 36 -0.40 -11.23 -8.03
N MET A 37 -0.06 -12.51 -8.07
CA MET A 37 -0.46 -13.55 -7.12
C MET A 37 0.79 -14.23 -6.55
N LEU A 38 0.63 -15.02 -5.49
CA LEU A 38 1.70 -15.92 -5.05
C LEU A 38 1.84 -17.12 -6.01
N PRO A 39 3.04 -17.73 -6.12
CA PRO A 39 4.28 -17.39 -5.41
C PRO A 39 5.05 -16.20 -6.04
N ARG A 40 5.93 -15.57 -5.24
CA ARG A 40 6.89 -14.55 -5.70
C ARG A 40 8.32 -15.02 -5.42
N PRO A 41 8.94 -15.81 -6.31
CA PRO A 41 10.21 -16.50 -6.04
C PRO A 41 11.36 -15.52 -5.76
N ASP A 42 11.41 -14.39 -6.46
CA ASP A 42 12.41 -13.34 -6.26
C ASP A 42 12.43 -12.85 -4.80
N LEU A 43 11.28 -12.40 -4.29
CA LEU A 43 11.16 -11.94 -2.91
C LEU A 43 11.37 -13.08 -1.90
N ALA A 44 10.86 -14.27 -2.20
CA ALA A 44 11.07 -15.44 -1.35
C ALA A 44 12.56 -15.79 -1.21
N SER A 45 13.36 -15.63 -2.28
CA SER A 45 14.81 -15.86 -2.26
C SER A 45 15.56 -14.87 -1.36
N LEU A 46 14.96 -13.71 -1.07
CA LEU A 46 15.44 -12.73 -0.10
C LEU A 46 14.93 -13.00 1.33
N GLY A 47 14.21 -14.11 1.54
CA GLY A 47 13.56 -14.40 2.82
C GLY A 47 12.37 -13.48 3.11
N ILE A 48 11.82 -12.77 2.12
CA ILE A 48 10.64 -11.95 2.27
C ILE A 48 9.40 -12.84 2.07
N THR A 49 8.70 -13.13 3.17
CA THR A 49 7.47 -13.92 3.17
C THR A 49 6.22 -13.04 3.19
N TYR A 50 6.35 -11.76 3.53
CA TYR A 50 5.26 -10.79 3.48
C TYR A 50 4.60 -10.76 2.10
N ARG A 51 3.28 -11.03 2.06
CA ARG A 51 2.59 -11.27 0.78
C ARG A 51 2.06 -10.04 0.07
N ARG A 52 1.85 -8.90 0.75
CA ARG A 52 1.31 -7.71 0.08
C ARG A 52 2.35 -7.07 -0.83
N ILE A 53 1.88 -6.22 -1.74
CA ILE A 53 2.70 -5.48 -2.69
C ILE A 53 1.98 -4.15 -2.97
N PRO A 54 2.68 -3.03 -3.18
CA PRO A 54 4.13 -2.91 -3.34
C PRO A 54 4.94 -3.06 -2.05
N ILE A 55 6.23 -3.32 -2.25
CA ILE A 55 7.31 -2.98 -1.31
C ILE A 55 8.27 -2.05 -2.07
N ALA A 56 9.01 -1.20 -1.37
CA ALA A 56 10.00 -0.31 -2.00
C ALA A 56 11.37 -0.48 -1.34
N SER A 57 12.44 -0.50 -2.13
CA SER A 57 13.79 -0.28 -1.64
C SER A 57 14.13 1.19 -1.77
N ILE A 58 14.68 1.79 -0.71
CA ILE A 58 15.25 3.13 -0.72
C ILE A 58 16.67 3.03 -0.16
N ASP A 59 17.66 3.25 -1.02
CA ASP A 59 19.09 3.06 -0.72
C ASP A 59 19.42 1.69 -0.11
N GLY A 60 18.76 0.63 -0.62
CA GLY A 60 18.95 -0.76 -0.19
C GLY A 60 18.12 -1.17 1.03
N HIS A 61 17.47 -0.24 1.75
CA HIS A 61 16.55 -0.58 2.83
C HIS A 61 15.16 -0.84 2.27
N VAL A 62 14.56 -1.99 2.59
CA VAL A 62 13.23 -2.37 2.10
C VAL A 62 12.13 -1.89 3.05
N TYR A 63 11.10 -1.27 2.52
CA TYR A 63 9.92 -0.81 3.25
C TYR A 63 8.70 -1.57 2.74
N ALA A 64 8.03 -2.25 3.66
CA ALA A 64 6.73 -2.85 3.44
C ALA A 64 5.62 -1.87 3.83
N ASP A 65 4.47 -2.03 3.17
CA ASP A 65 3.28 -1.19 3.33
C ASP A 65 3.40 0.21 2.71
N THR A 66 2.36 0.64 2.00
CA THR A 66 2.38 1.96 1.36
C THR A 66 2.39 3.10 2.36
N SER A 67 1.83 2.94 3.56
CA SER A 67 1.85 3.99 4.59
C SER A 67 3.29 4.33 4.99
N LEU A 68 4.11 3.31 5.24
CA LEU A 68 5.52 3.50 5.60
C LEU A 68 6.35 3.97 4.41
N ILE A 69 6.16 3.37 3.22
CA ILE A 69 6.85 3.82 2.00
C ILE A 69 6.61 5.32 1.77
N ILE A 70 5.35 5.77 1.83
CA ILE A 70 5.01 7.17 1.61
C ILE A 70 5.57 8.06 2.72
N ALA A 71 5.51 7.64 3.99
CA ALA A 71 6.09 8.40 5.10
C ALA A 71 7.59 8.65 4.89
N ARG A 72 8.34 7.64 4.42
CA ARG A 72 9.76 7.80 4.09
C ARG A 72 9.98 8.77 2.93
N LEU A 73 9.25 8.61 1.83
CA LEU A 73 9.36 9.50 0.66
C LEU A 73 9.01 10.96 0.99
N CYS A 74 7.96 11.17 1.80
CA CYS A 74 7.57 12.50 2.26
C CYS A 74 8.64 13.12 3.17
N GLY A 75 9.23 12.32 4.07
CA GLY A 75 10.35 12.75 4.91
C GLY A 75 11.58 13.18 4.10
N GLU A 76 11.95 12.41 3.07
CA GLU A 76 13.05 12.78 2.17
C GLU A 76 12.78 14.05 1.36
N ALA A 77 11.52 14.28 0.97
CA ALA A 77 11.10 15.46 0.23
C ALA A 77 10.79 16.69 1.10
N GLY A 78 10.75 16.55 2.43
CA GLY A 78 10.34 17.62 3.34
C GLY A 78 8.86 18.02 3.20
N VAL A 79 7.99 17.08 2.82
CA VAL A 79 6.55 17.31 2.59
C VAL A 79 5.72 16.62 3.68
N SER A 80 4.60 17.21 4.08
CA SER A 80 3.68 16.56 5.03
C SER A 80 2.95 15.38 4.38
N ASN A 81 2.94 14.22 5.06
CA ASN A 81 2.29 13.01 4.56
C ASN A 81 0.75 13.06 4.64
N ASP A 82 0.18 13.80 5.59
CA ASP A 82 -1.27 13.78 5.86
C ASP A 82 -1.84 12.37 6.17
N ASN A 83 -1.41 11.80 7.30
CA ASN A 83 -1.82 10.46 7.76
C ASN A 83 -3.34 10.35 8.02
N VAL A 84 -4.03 11.46 8.30
CA VAL A 84 -5.48 11.45 8.55
C VAL A 84 -6.22 11.11 7.26
N THR A 85 -5.87 11.76 6.16
CA THR A 85 -6.49 11.47 4.88
C THR A 85 -6.02 10.12 4.31
N GLU A 86 -4.81 9.68 4.64
CA GLU A 86 -4.36 8.30 4.38
C GLU A 86 -5.31 7.26 4.98
N ALA A 87 -5.65 7.41 6.27
CA ALA A 87 -6.55 6.51 6.97
C ALA A 87 -7.96 6.48 6.34
N MET A 88 -8.47 7.63 5.88
CA MET A 88 -9.74 7.70 5.15
C MET A 88 -9.68 6.94 3.81
N GLY A 89 -8.59 7.09 3.06
CA GLY A 89 -8.36 6.34 1.82
C GLY A 89 -8.26 4.83 2.06
N ALA A 90 -7.60 4.41 3.14
CA ALA A 90 -7.52 3.02 3.56
C ALA A 90 -8.90 2.46 3.94
N ALA A 91 -9.73 3.23 4.65
CA ALA A 91 -11.09 2.84 5.01
C ALA A 91 -12.05 2.71 3.81
N LEU A 92 -11.83 3.52 2.75
CA LEU A 92 -12.60 3.47 1.51
C LEU A 92 -12.26 2.23 0.66
N PHE A 93 -11.01 1.77 0.71
CA PHE A 93 -10.49 0.75 -0.20
C PHE A 93 -11.30 -0.56 -0.28
N PRO A 94 -11.76 -1.17 0.83
CA PRO A 94 -12.51 -2.44 0.77
C PRO A 94 -13.80 -2.34 -0.05
N TYR A 95 -14.51 -1.21 0.02
CA TYR A 95 -15.72 -0.98 -0.77
C TYR A 95 -15.39 -0.87 -2.26
N CYS A 96 -14.32 -0.13 -2.60
CA CYS A 96 -13.85 -0.02 -3.98
C CYS A 96 -13.46 -1.37 -4.57
N ALA A 97 -12.84 -2.26 -3.78
CA ALA A 97 -12.49 -3.60 -4.23
C ALA A 97 -13.72 -4.47 -4.55
N MET A 98 -14.85 -4.26 -3.86
CA MET A 98 -16.13 -4.93 -4.14
C MET A 98 -16.88 -4.35 -5.35
N LEU A 99 -16.39 -3.25 -5.94
CA LEU A 99 -16.94 -2.64 -7.14
C LEU A 99 -16.28 -3.13 -8.43
N ILE A 100 -15.24 -3.97 -8.34
CA ILE A 100 -14.62 -4.59 -9.51
C ILE A 100 -15.66 -5.46 -10.24
N PRO A 101 -15.90 -5.25 -11.54
CA PRO A 101 -16.74 -6.14 -12.34
C PRO A 101 -16.24 -7.59 -12.27
N TYR A 102 -17.14 -8.54 -12.06
CA TYR A 102 -16.79 -9.95 -11.84
C TYR A 102 -16.01 -10.54 -13.04
N GLU A 103 -16.35 -10.11 -14.25
CA GLU A 103 -15.75 -10.54 -15.51
C GLU A 103 -14.24 -10.25 -15.56
N LEU A 104 -13.77 -9.21 -14.85
CA LEU A 104 -12.35 -8.87 -14.76
C LEU A 104 -11.56 -9.75 -13.78
N ILE A 105 -12.26 -10.53 -12.94
CA ILE A 105 -11.69 -11.32 -11.84
C ILE A 105 -12.13 -12.78 -11.85
N ALA A 106 -12.83 -13.24 -12.90
CA ALA A 106 -13.41 -14.57 -13.00
C ALA A 106 -12.37 -15.72 -13.06
N ASP A 107 -11.07 -15.42 -13.16
CA ASP A 107 -9.99 -16.41 -13.06
C ASP A 107 -10.04 -17.14 -11.69
N PRO A 108 -10.30 -18.47 -11.67
CA PRO A 108 -10.37 -19.23 -10.41
C PRO A 108 -9.09 -19.17 -9.58
N ALA A 109 -7.91 -19.05 -10.21
CA ALA A 109 -6.65 -18.90 -9.48
C ALA A 109 -6.61 -17.57 -8.73
N PHE A 110 -7.09 -16.50 -9.36
CA PHE A 110 -7.21 -15.19 -8.74
C PHE A 110 -8.20 -15.17 -7.58
N LEU A 111 -9.39 -15.75 -7.76
CA LEU A 111 -10.40 -15.84 -6.71
C LEU A 111 -9.88 -16.60 -5.49
N ARG A 112 -9.15 -17.71 -5.70
CA ARG A 112 -8.48 -18.46 -4.61
C ARG A 112 -7.41 -17.62 -3.91
N ASP A 113 -6.54 -16.95 -4.66
CA ASP A 113 -5.49 -16.09 -4.09
C ASP A 113 -6.08 -14.95 -3.25
N ARG A 114 -7.14 -14.30 -3.74
CA ARG A 114 -7.84 -13.22 -3.04
C ARG A 114 -8.61 -13.71 -1.83
N SER A 115 -9.23 -14.89 -1.90
CA SER A 115 -9.84 -15.53 -0.72
C SER A 115 -8.81 -15.79 0.38
N ALA A 116 -7.64 -16.32 0.01
CA ALA A 116 -6.53 -16.54 0.94
C ALA A 116 -5.93 -15.23 1.47
N LEU A 117 -5.98 -14.15 0.69
CA LEU A 117 -5.51 -12.82 1.09
C LEU A 117 -6.48 -12.19 2.10
N THR A 118 -7.78 -12.17 1.83
CA THR A 118 -8.75 -11.49 2.69
C THR A 118 -9.26 -12.34 3.85
N GLY A 119 -9.03 -13.65 3.82
CA GLY A 119 -9.60 -14.59 4.79
C GLY A 119 -11.12 -14.72 4.67
N ARG A 120 -11.68 -14.40 3.50
CA ARG A 120 -13.12 -14.45 3.19
C ARG A 120 -13.31 -14.98 1.78
N PRO A 121 -14.40 -15.69 1.48
CA PRO A 121 -14.66 -16.18 0.12
C PRO A 121 -14.75 -15.03 -0.89
N TRP A 122 -14.04 -15.15 -2.00
CA TRP A 122 -14.26 -14.37 -3.23
C TRP A 122 -14.91 -15.30 -4.26
N THR A 123 -16.23 -15.23 -4.34
CA THR A 123 -17.07 -15.94 -5.32
C THR A 123 -17.93 -14.94 -6.08
N GLU A 124 -18.46 -15.34 -7.24
CA GLU A 124 -19.44 -14.54 -7.98
C GLU A 124 -20.58 -14.06 -7.09
N GLU A 125 -21.23 -15.00 -6.39
CA GLU A 125 -22.32 -14.72 -5.46
C GLU A 125 -21.93 -13.68 -4.40
N SER A 126 -20.76 -13.83 -3.78
CA SER A 126 -20.30 -12.92 -2.73
C SER A 126 -20.05 -11.51 -3.25
N VAL A 127 -19.53 -11.37 -4.47
CA VAL A 127 -19.20 -10.09 -5.11
C VAL A 127 -20.50 -9.40 -5.54
N VAL A 128 -21.38 -10.13 -6.24
CA VAL A 128 -22.68 -9.62 -6.71
C VAL A 128 -23.54 -9.18 -5.53
N ARG A 129 -23.64 -9.98 -4.47
CA ARG A 129 -24.45 -9.65 -3.28
C ARG A 129 -23.95 -8.40 -2.55
N GLN A 130 -22.64 -8.19 -2.47
CA GLN A 130 -22.06 -7.06 -1.73
C GLN A 130 -21.99 -5.78 -2.56
N ARG A 131 -22.15 -5.87 -3.88
CA ARG A 131 -21.98 -4.75 -4.82
C ARG A 131 -22.88 -3.56 -4.50
N GLY A 132 -24.16 -3.79 -4.24
CA GLY A 132 -25.12 -2.71 -3.92
C GLY A 132 -24.73 -1.96 -2.64
N PHE A 133 -24.32 -2.69 -1.60
CA PHE A 133 -23.81 -2.11 -0.37
C PHE A 133 -22.51 -1.32 -0.60
N ALA A 134 -21.54 -1.90 -1.32
CA ALA A 134 -20.27 -1.25 -1.63
C ALA A 134 -20.46 0.04 -2.45
N LEU A 135 -21.41 0.05 -3.39
CA LEU A 135 -21.75 1.23 -4.18
C LEU A 135 -22.35 2.34 -3.32
N ALA A 136 -23.26 2.00 -2.39
CA ALA A 136 -23.83 2.96 -1.46
C ALA A 136 -22.74 3.60 -0.59
N GLN A 137 -21.79 2.80 -0.08
CA GLN A 137 -20.65 3.30 0.70
C GLN A 137 -19.76 4.21 -0.15
N PHE A 138 -19.38 3.78 -1.37
CA PHE A 138 -18.56 4.59 -2.26
C PHE A 138 -19.20 5.94 -2.58
N ARG A 139 -20.51 5.98 -2.89
CA ARG A 139 -21.26 7.21 -3.12
C ARG A 139 -21.28 8.11 -1.89
N GLY A 140 -21.44 7.54 -0.69
CA GLY A 140 -21.33 8.29 0.57
C GLY A 140 -19.97 8.96 0.75
N TYR A 141 -18.88 8.23 0.48
CA TYR A 141 -17.52 8.80 0.51
C TYR A 141 -17.33 9.90 -0.54
N LEU A 142 -17.88 9.75 -1.76
CA LEU A 142 -17.83 10.80 -2.78
C LEU A 142 -18.60 12.05 -2.37
N ALA A 143 -19.73 11.92 -1.66
CA ALA A 143 -20.47 13.06 -1.13
C ALA A 143 -19.65 13.81 -0.06
N THR A 144 -19.06 13.08 0.91
CA THR A 144 -18.16 13.68 1.92
C THR A 144 -16.97 14.37 1.26
N LEU A 145 -16.36 13.73 0.27
CA LEU A 145 -15.24 14.30 -0.46
C LEU A 145 -15.65 15.55 -1.24
N THR A 146 -16.83 15.56 -1.86
CA THR A 146 -17.36 16.74 -2.57
C THR A 146 -17.43 17.94 -1.64
N GLY A 147 -17.98 17.78 -0.43
CA GLY A 147 -18.01 18.86 0.57
C GLY A 147 -16.61 19.33 1.00
N LEU A 148 -15.65 18.41 1.18
CA LEU A 148 -14.25 18.78 1.46
C LEU A 148 -13.64 19.60 0.33
N LEU A 149 -13.88 19.20 -0.92
CA LEU A 149 -13.35 19.87 -2.11
C LEU A 149 -13.96 21.26 -2.29
N GLU A 150 -15.25 21.43 -2.04
CA GLU A 150 -15.93 22.73 -2.10
C GLU A 150 -15.35 23.71 -1.07
N VAL A 151 -15.23 23.27 0.19
CA VAL A 151 -14.63 24.07 1.28
C VAL A 151 -13.15 24.35 1.03
N GLY A 152 -12.44 23.43 0.39
CA GLY A 152 -11.00 23.53 0.11
C GLY A 152 -10.65 24.35 -1.13
N GLY A 153 -11.63 24.77 -1.94
CA GLY A 153 -11.38 25.48 -3.20
C GLY A 153 -10.95 24.57 -4.34
N GLY A 154 -11.48 23.35 -4.39
CA GLY A 154 -11.23 22.35 -5.41
C GLY A 154 -10.17 21.29 -5.06
N THR A 155 -9.63 21.33 -3.84
CA THR A 155 -8.64 20.39 -3.28
C THR A 155 -9.05 19.97 -1.86
N VAL A 156 -8.54 18.86 -1.36
CA VAL A 156 -8.93 18.32 -0.03
C VAL A 156 -8.55 19.28 1.10
N ARG A 157 -7.38 19.91 0.99
CA ARG A 157 -6.94 20.97 1.91
C ARG A 157 -7.18 22.34 1.28
N ARG A 158 -7.46 23.33 2.14
CA ARG A 158 -7.62 24.73 1.73
C ARG A 158 -6.38 25.26 1.04
N GLY A 159 -6.58 26.15 0.09
CA GLY A 159 -5.51 26.85 -0.63
C GLY A 159 -5.36 26.43 -2.09
N GLY A 160 -6.28 25.62 -2.63
CA GLY A 160 -6.40 25.32 -4.06
C GLY A 160 -5.21 24.59 -4.68
N ARG A 161 -4.30 24.04 -3.88
CA ARG A 161 -3.12 23.29 -4.32
C ARG A 161 -3.24 21.84 -3.92
N VAL A 162 -2.89 20.95 -4.85
CA VAL A 162 -2.85 19.50 -4.58
C VAL A 162 -1.79 19.21 -3.54
N THR A 163 -2.14 18.37 -2.57
CA THR A 163 -1.27 17.92 -1.48
C THR A 163 -1.32 16.39 -1.36
N MET A 164 -0.54 15.82 -0.44
CA MET A 164 -0.63 14.40 -0.11
C MET A 164 -2.04 13.96 0.31
N ALA A 165 -2.83 14.86 0.92
CA ALA A 165 -4.23 14.62 1.25
C ALA A 165 -5.04 14.21 0.01
N ASP A 166 -4.85 14.93 -1.10
CA ASP A 166 -5.52 14.63 -2.34
C ASP A 166 -5.07 13.27 -2.90
N LEU A 167 -3.76 12.97 -2.87
CA LEU A 167 -3.23 11.72 -3.42
C LEU A 167 -3.74 10.49 -2.65
N HIS A 168 -3.86 10.59 -1.33
CA HIS A 168 -4.37 9.53 -0.46
C HIS A 168 -5.82 9.14 -0.74
N LEU A 169 -6.63 10.01 -1.33
CA LEU A 169 -7.99 9.68 -1.77
C LEU A 169 -8.05 9.42 -3.28
N ALA A 170 -7.29 10.17 -4.08
CA ALA A 170 -7.36 10.13 -5.53
C ALA A 170 -6.97 8.75 -6.06
N PHE A 171 -5.98 8.07 -5.44
CA PHE A 171 -5.50 6.78 -5.94
C PHE A 171 -6.60 5.71 -6.00
N VAL A 172 -7.53 5.70 -5.04
CA VAL A 172 -8.58 4.71 -4.96
C VAL A 172 -9.81 5.13 -5.76
N VAL A 173 -10.15 6.43 -5.76
CA VAL A 173 -11.26 6.95 -6.57
C VAL A 173 -10.95 6.79 -8.06
N GLN A 174 -9.74 7.16 -8.51
CA GLN A 174 -9.34 6.98 -9.91
C GLN A 174 -9.32 5.50 -10.31
N TRP A 175 -8.98 4.60 -9.38
CA TRP A 175 -8.93 3.16 -9.65
C TRP A 175 -10.33 2.63 -9.94
N VAL A 176 -11.35 3.10 -9.22
CA VAL A 176 -12.75 2.78 -9.49
C VAL A 176 -13.22 3.36 -10.82
N LEU A 177 -13.01 4.67 -11.03
CA LEU A 177 -13.61 5.39 -12.16
C LEU A 177 -12.90 5.10 -13.49
N PHE A 178 -11.57 4.95 -13.49
CA PHE A 178 -10.77 4.84 -14.70
C PHE A 178 -10.03 3.51 -14.83
N GLY A 179 -9.71 2.86 -13.70
CA GLY A 179 -9.00 1.58 -13.66
C GLY A 179 -9.91 0.41 -14.03
N HIS A 180 -10.76 -0.02 -13.11
CA HIS A 180 -11.69 -1.13 -13.35
C HIS A 180 -13.07 -0.68 -13.86
N ARG A 181 -13.35 0.63 -13.87
CA ARG A 181 -14.55 1.25 -14.46
C ARG A 181 -15.87 0.66 -13.96
N GLY A 182 -15.87 0.24 -12.70
CA GLY A 182 -16.94 -0.57 -12.12
C GLY A 182 -18.20 0.21 -11.79
N THR A 183 -18.26 1.52 -11.99
CA THR A 183 -19.39 2.37 -11.56
C THR A 183 -19.86 3.31 -12.66
N GLY A 184 -19.56 3.04 -13.93
CA GLY A 184 -19.81 3.98 -15.02
C GLY A 184 -21.28 4.38 -15.22
N GLN A 185 -22.23 3.54 -14.77
CA GLN A 185 -23.66 3.85 -14.78
C GLN A 185 -24.12 4.70 -13.58
N ASP A 186 -23.37 4.65 -12.47
CA ASP A 186 -23.75 5.25 -11.19
C ASP A 186 -23.01 6.56 -10.89
N VAL A 187 -21.80 6.70 -11.46
CA VAL A 187 -20.88 7.81 -11.24
C VAL A 187 -20.35 8.24 -12.60
N SER A 188 -20.71 9.46 -13.00
CA SER A 188 -20.42 10.06 -14.30
C SER A 188 -19.95 11.51 -14.14
N PRO A 189 -19.34 12.11 -15.17
CA PRO A 189 -19.01 13.53 -15.16
C PRO A 189 -20.21 14.45 -14.88
N ASP A 190 -21.40 14.09 -15.38
CA ASP A 190 -22.63 14.89 -15.20
C ASP A 190 -23.18 14.79 -13.77
N SER A 191 -23.09 13.59 -13.16
CA SER A 191 -23.60 13.36 -11.80
C SER A 191 -22.62 13.76 -10.70
N HIS A 192 -21.31 13.72 -10.98
CA HIS A 192 -20.25 14.01 -9.99
C HIS A 192 -19.18 14.99 -10.52
N PRO A 193 -19.55 16.15 -11.09
CA PRO A 193 -18.61 17.04 -11.80
C PRO A 193 -17.46 17.53 -10.93
N VAL A 194 -17.71 17.77 -9.63
CA VAL A 194 -16.68 18.21 -8.66
C VAL A 194 -15.57 17.16 -8.51
N ILE A 195 -15.95 15.88 -8.42
CA ILE A 195 -15.00 14.76 -8.30
C ILE A 195 -14.13 14.66 -9.56
N TYR A 196 -14.74 14.71 -10.75
CA TYR A 196 -13.99 14.63 -12.01
C TYR A 196 -13.07 15.84 -12.21
N ALA A 197 -13.52 17.05 -11.86
CA ALA A 197 -12.69 18.25 -11.90
C ALA A 197 -11.49 18.16 -10.94
N TRP A 198 -11.70 17.63 -9.73
CA TRP A 198 -10.62 17.38 -8.78
C TRP A 198 -9.62 16.33 -9.27
N LEU A 199 -10.09 15.19 -9.81
CA LEU A 199 -9.19 14.18 -10.38
C LEU A 199 -8.35 14.76 -11.52
N LYS A 200 -8.93 15.62 -12.38
CA LYS A 200 -8.17 16.34 -13.42
C LYS A 200 -7.08 17.23 -12.83
N ARG A 201 -7.36 17.93 -11.71
CA ARG A 201 -6.35 18.72 -10.98
C ARG A 201 -5.23 17.83 -10.43
N VAL A 202 -5.57 16.72 -9.79
CA VAL A 202 -4.58 15.74 -9.28
C VAL A 202 -3.71 15.21 -10.42
N GLN A 203 -4.31 14.80 -11.53
CA GLN A 203 -3.58 14.32 -12.72
C GLN A 203 -2.65 15.37 -13.30
N SER A 204 -3.07 16.65 -13.29
CA SER A 204 -2.21 17.75 -13.74
C SER A 204 -1.03 17.97 -12.79
N ALA A 205 -1.24 17.86 -11.48
CA ALA A 205 -0.20 18.04 -10.47
C ALA A 205 0.86 16.92 -10.48
N VAL A 206 0.46 15.69 -10.80
CA VAL A 206 1.35 14.51 -10.88
C VAL A 206 1.88 14.28 -12.29
N ALA A 207 1.44 15.04 -13.29
CA ALA A 207 1.92 14.90 -14.67
C ALA A 207 3.43 15.14 -14.73
N THR A 208 4.16 14.19 -15.32
CA THR A 208 5.62 14.23 -15.42
C THR A 208 6.08 13.61 -16.75
N GLN A 209 7.19 14.14 -17.29
CA GLN A 209 7.89 13.51 -18.42
C GLN A 209 8.88 12.42 -17.95
N GLN A 210 9.09 12.31 -16.63
CA GLN A 210 9.94 11.29 -16.03
C GLN A 210 9.42 9.90 -16.40
N LYS A 211 10.27 9.11 -17.05
CA LYS A 211 10.01 7.69 -17.29
C LYS A 211 10.70 6.88 -16.19
N PRO A 212 9.99 5.99 -15.49
CA PRO A 212 10.63 5.15 -14.50
C PRO A 212 11.65 4.22 -15.17
N GLY A 213 12.79 4.02 -14.50
CA GLY A 213 13.72 2.97 -14.87
C GLY A 213 13.05 1.60 -14.76
N LYS A 214 13.53 0.62 -15.52
CA LYS A 214 13.14 -0.79 -15.37
C LYS A 214 14.38 -1.57 -15.00
N VAL A 215 14.28 -2.36 -13.93
CA VAL A 215 15.38 -3.19 -13.43
C VAL A 215 14.89 -4.62 -13.25
N SER A 216 15.75 -5.60 -13.53
CA SER A 216 15.47 -6.98 -13.18
C SER A 216 15.77 -7.23 -11.70
N PHE A 217 15.23 -8.31 -11.14
CA PHE A 217 15.58 -8.72 -9.77
C PHE A 217 17.08 -9.04 -9.63
N ALA A 218 17.69 -9.65 -10.66
CA ALA A 218 19.11 -9.99 -10.67
C ALA A 218 19.99 -8.75 -10.53
N ASP A 219 19.64 -7.65 -11.20
CA ASP A 219 20.42 -6.40 -11.19
C ASP A 219 20.47 -5.72 -9.82
N VAL A 220 19.46 -5.96 -8.98
CA VAL A 220 19.30 -5.25 -7.70
C VAL A 220 19.50 -6.15 -6.50
N ARG A 221 19.59 -7.47 -6.67
CA ARG A 221 19.69 -8.43 -5.56
C ARG A 221 20.85 -8.12 -4.61
N GLU A 222 22.04 -7.85 -5.15
CA GLU A 222 23.22 -7.56 -4.33
C GLU A 222 23.09 -6.26 -3.54
N GLU A 223 22.36 -5.28 -4.07
CA GLU A 223 22.10 -4.01 -3.38
C GLU A 223 21.17 -4.22 -2.17
N LEU A 224 20.15 -5.08 -2.31
CA LEU A 224 19.12 -5.31 -1.28
C LEU A 224 19.62 -6.06 -0.04
N VAL A 225 20.69 -6.85 -0.18
CA VAL A 225 21.26 -7.65 0.91
C VAL A 225 22.42 -6.95 1.61
N ARG A 226 22.78 -5.74 1.18
CA ARG A 226 23.76 -4.92 1.89
C ARG A 226 23.14 -4.40 3.19
N PRO A 227 23.93 -4.26 4.26
CA PRO A 227 23.48 -3.59 5.47
C PRO A 227 22.92 -2.21 5.15
N SER A 228 21.78 -1.87 5.77
CA SER A 228 21.21 -0.54 5.61
C SER A 228 22.20 0.52 6.09
N LYS A 229 22.37 1.59 5.30
CA LYS A 229 23.16 2.77 5.70
C LYS A 229 22.41 3.69 6.67
N ARG A 230 21.11 3.43 6.88
CA ARG A 230 20.25 4.22 7.75
C ARG A 230 20.51 3.84 9.21
N ALA A 231 20.65 4.84 10.07
CA ALA A 231 20.64 4.62 11.51
C ALA A 231 19.28 4.07 11.95
N LEU A 232 19.29 2.94 12.65
CA LEU A 232 18.08 2.32 13.17
C LEU A 232 17.87 2.79 14.61
N GLU A 233 16.70 3.38 14.86
CA GLU A 233 16.34 3.90 16.18
C GLU A 233 15.49 2.86 16.92
N HIS A 234 16.02 2.36 18.04
CA HIS A 234 15.31 1.46 18.94
C HIS A 234 14.84 2.22 20.18
N ASP A 235 13.55 2.12 20.51
CA ASP A 235 13.02 2.59 21.80
C ASP A 235 13.08 1.44 22.82
N GLU A 236 13.96 1.60 23.82
CA GLU A 236 14.09 0.68 24.96
C GLU A 236 12.82 0.58 25.81
N ARG A 237 11.91 1.56 25.69
CA ARG A 237 10.63 1.61 26.42
C ARG A 237 9.47 1.01 25.61
N ASP A 238 9.73 0.41 24.45
CA ASP A 238 8.67 -0.15 23.62
C ASP A 238 7.83 -1.16 24.44
N PRO A 239 6.49 -1.03 24.43
CA PRO A 239 5.62 -1.82 25.29
C PRO A 239 5.59 -3.32 24.95
N SER A 240 6.08 -3.73 23.77
CA SER A 240 6.19 -5.15 23.42
C SER A 240 7.29 -5.88 24.19
N GLN A 241 8.23 -5.14 24.80
CA GLN A 241 9.38 -5.67 25.54
C GLN A 241 10.28 -6.62 24.70
N LEU A 242 10.15 -6.58 23.37
CA LEU A 242 10.98 -7.36 22.47
C LEU A 242 12.41 -6.83 22.49
N LYS A 243 13.39 -7.76 22.49
CA LYS A 243 14.81 -7.43 22.50
C LYS A 243 15.39 -7.49 21.09
N VAL A 244 16.24 -6.52 20.76
CA VAL A 244 17.05 -6.56 19.53
C VAL A 244 17.84 -7.88 19.48
N GLY A 245 17.95 -8.45 18.28
CA GLY A 245 18.51 -9.79 18.05
C GLY A 245 17.51 -10.94 18.22
N ALA A 246 16.32 -10.70 18.80
CA ALA A 246 15.31 -11.75 18.94
C ALA A 246 14.71 -12.14 17.58
N LYS A 247 14.45 -13.44 17.40
CA LYS A 247 13.70 -13.93 16.24
C LYS A 247 12.21 -13.66 16.43
N VAL A 248 11.65 -12.81 15.59
CA VAL A 248 10.26 -12.34 15.67
C VAL A 248 9.51 -12.58 14.37
N ALA A 249 8.19 -12.43 14.45
CA ALA A 249 7.30 -12.39 13.30
C ALA A 249 6.50 -11.09 13.30
N VAL A 250 6.31 -10.51 12.11
CA VAL A 250 5.48 -9.31 11.87
C VAL A 250 4.37 -9.67 10.89
N THR A 251 3.14 -9.29 11.19
CA THR A 251 1.98 -9.57 10.32
C THR A 251 0.96 -8.43 10.40
N PRO A 252 0.30 -8.06 9.30
CA PRO A 252 -0.76 -7.05 9.35
C PRO A 252 -1.97 -7.52 10.17
N THR A 253 -2.75 -6.57 10.68
CA THR A 253 -3.97 -6.81 11.49
C THR A 253 -5.23 -6.99 10.67
N ASP A 254 -5.20 -6.75 9.36
CA ASP A 254 -6.35 -6.78 8.44
C ASP A 254 -6.22 -7.92 7.40
N THR A 255 -5.65 -7.72 6.21
CA THR A 255 -5.53 -8.76 5.16
C THR A 255 -4.14 -9.39 5.06
N GLY A 256 -4.03 -10.64 4.58
CA GLY A 256 -2.76 -11.29 4.32
C GLY A 256 -2.01 -11.76 5.57
N LYS A 257 -2.72 -11.85 6.70
CA LYS A 257 -2.20 -12.34 7.98
C LYS A 257 -1.59 -13.74 7.92
N SER A 258 -1.98 -14.51 6.90
CA SER A 258 -1.54 -15.88 6.64
C SER A 258 -0.07 -16.01 6.23
N HIS A 259 0.63 -14.89 5.99
CA HIS A 259 2.03 -14.86 5.57
C HIS A 259 2.83 -13.86 6.42
N PRO A 260 3.08 -14.17 7.71
CA PRO A 260 3.90 -13.32 8.56
C PRO A 260 5.32 -13.23 8.00
N GLN A 261 5.92 -12.04 8.07
CA GLN A 261 7.36 -11.87 7.87
C GLN A 261 8.09 -12.39 9.09
N VAL A 262 9.05 -13.29 8.91
CA VAL A 262 9.94 -13.75 9.99
C VAL A 262 11.32 -13.16 9.80
N GLY A 263 11.95 -12.73 10.89
CA GLY A 263 13.30 -12.17 10.86
C GLY A 263 13.88 -11.97 12.25
N GLU A 264 15.13 -11.55 12.28
CA GLU A 264 15.80 -11.04 13.48
C GLU A 264 15.42 -9.57 13.70
N LEU A 265 14.98 -9.21 14.91
CA LEU A 265 14.61 -7.83 15.23
C LEU A 265 15.87 -6.95 15.29
N LEU A 266 15.93 -5.92 14.45
CA LEU A 266 17.03 -4.96 14.44
C LEU A 266 16.71 -3.70 15.24
N ALA A 267 15.48 -3.22 15.15
CA ALA A 267 14.98 -2.07 15.91
C ALA A 267 13.45 -2.06 15.94
N ILE A 268 12.90 -1.39 16.95
CA ILE A 268 11.48 -1.13 17.10
C ILE A 268 11.28 0.19 17.83
N ASN A 269 10.33 0.99 17.37
CA ASN A 269 9.92 2.27 17.97
C ASN A 269 8.42 2.52 17.68
N ASP A 270 7.92 3.72 17.94
CA ASP A 270 6.52 4.10 17.74
C ASP A 270 6.05 4.10 16.27
N SER A 271 6.98 4.18 15.32
CA SER A 271 6.68 4.32 13.89
C SER A 271 6.84 3.02 13.12
N GLU A 272 7.90 2.25 13.38
CA GLU A 272 8.22 1.05 12.61
C GLU A 272 8.85 -0.09 13.43
N VAL A 273 8.78 -1.29 12.84
CA VAL A 273 9.53 -2.48 13.24
C VAL A 273 10.49 -2.83 12.11
N CYS A 274 11.78 -2.88 12.40
CA CYS A 274 12.84 -3.21 11.43
C CYS A 274 13.40 -4.62 11.70
N LEU A 275 13.42 -5.46 10.68
CA LEU A 275 13.90 -6.84 10.73
C LEU A 275 15.06 -7.08 9.76
N LYS A 276 15.91 -8.06 10.08
CA LYS A 276 16.77 -8.74 9.12
C LYS A 276 16.10 -10.05 8.70
N THR A 277 15.85 -10.23 7.40
CA THR A 277 15.31 -11.49 6.87
C THR A 277 16.38 -12.59 6.87
N SER A 278 15.97 -13.85 6.69
CA SER A 278 16.91 -14.96 6.49
C SER A 278 17.77 -14.82 5.23
N GLY A 279 17.34 -14.02 4.26
CA GLY A 279 18.12 -13.69 3.06
C GLY A 279 19.03 -12.46 3.22
N GLY A 280 19.13 -11.90 4.42
CA GLY A 280 20.03 -10.77 4.72
C GLY A 280 19.46 -9.38 4.40
N VAL A 281 18.19 -9.29 4.00
CA VAL A 281 17.55 -7.99 3.70
C VAL A 281 17.16 -7.29 4.99
N THR A 282 17.44 -5.99 5.06
CA THR A 282 16.87 -5.11 6.09
C THR A 282 15.50 -4.63 5.62
N ILE A 283 14.44 -5.00 6.34
CA ILE A 283 13.06 -4.68 5.98
C ILE A 283 12.29 -4.06 7.15
N SER A 284 11.60 -2.95 6.90
CA SER A 284 10.76 -2.27 7.89
C SER A 284 9.26 -2.38 7.58
N PHE A 285 8.46 -2.43 8.64
CA PHE A 285 7.01 -2.45 8.64
C PHE A 285 6.48 -1.34 9.55
N PRO A 286 5.35 -0.68 9.23
CA PRO A 286 4.78 0.31 10.14
C PRO A 286 4.27 -0.37 11.43
N ARG A 287 4.19 0.36 12.53
CA ARG A 287 3.59 -0.15 13.79
C ARG A 287 2.07 -0.21 13.71
N ILE A 288 1.47 0.85 13.19
CA ILE A 288 0.02 0.96 13.05
C ILE A 288 -0.46 -0.14 12.08
N ASN A 289 -1.48 -0.89 12.50
CA ASN A 289 -2.06 -2.02 11.76
C ASN A 289 -1.14 -3.24 11.56
N TYR A 290 -0.08 -3.38 12.37
CA TYR A 290 0.77 -4.56 12.39
C TYR A 290 0.95 -5.10 13.81
N VAL A 291 1.00 -6.42 13.92
CA VAL A 291 1.38 -7.11 15.14
C VAL A 291 2.79 -7.65 14.97
N VAL A 292 3.62 -7.44 15.98
CA VAL A 292 4.95 -8.04 16.11
C VAL A 292 5.01 -8.85 17.39
N GLY A 293 5.65 -10.00 17.34
CA GLY A 293 5.86 -10.83 18.52
C GLY A 293 6.74 -12.04 18.23
N PRO A 294 6.99 -12.88 19.26
CA PRO A 294 7.67 -14.16 19.08
C PRO A 294 6.98 -15.01 18.01
N VAL A 295 7.76 -15.77 17.23
CA VAL A 295 7.24 -16.57 16.12
C VAL A 295 6.16 -17.57 16.57
N SER A 296 6.28 -18.14 17.77
CA SER A 296 5.29 -19.05 18.36
C SER A 296 3.95 -18.36 18.65
N GLN A 297 3.97 -17.12 19.13
CA GLN A 297 2.76 -16.38 19.51
C GLN A 297 1.98 -15.91 18.27
N ILE A 298 2.68 -15.42 17.24
CA ILE A 298 2.02 -14.99 15.99
C ILE A 298 1.40 -16.18 15.25
N ARG A 299 1.97 -17.39 15.37
CA ARG A 299 1.36 -18.63 14.87
C ARG A 299 0.12 -19.03 15.68
N ALA A 300 0.08 -18.75 16.98
CA ALA A 300 -1.07 -19.07 17.85
C ALA A 300 -2.28 -18.14 17.60
N VAL A 301 -2.06 -16.85 17.34
CA VAL A 301 -3.13 -15.90 16.94
C VAL A 301 -3.87 -16.37 15.66
N ARG A 302 -3.19 -17.14 14.80
CA ARG A 302 -3.79 -17.77 13.60
C ARG A 302 -4.79 -18.88 13.93
N MET A 303 -4.70 -19.53 15.08
CA MET A 303 -5.58 -20.66 15.45
C MET A 303 -6.83 -20.23 16.21
N GLN A 304 -6.86 -19.04 16.82
CA GLN A 304 -8.02 -18.55 17.57
C GLN A 304 -9.03 -17.75 16.72
N VAL A 305 -8.70 -17.46 15.46
CA VAL A 305 -9.54 -16.66 14.54
C VAL A 305 -9.85 -17.44 13.25
N ALA A 306 -9.65 -18.76 13.26
CA ALA A 306 -9.99 -19.69 12.18
C ALA A 306 -11.26 -20.47 12.52
#